data_AF-A0AAV2QWJ6-F1
#
_entry.id   AF-A0AAV2QWJ6-F1
#
_cell.length_a   1.000
_cell.length_b   1.000
_cell.length_c   1.000
_cell.angle_alpha   90.00
_cell.angle_beta   90.00
_cell.angle_gamma   90.00
#
_symmetry.space_group_name_H-M   'P 1'
#
loop_
_entity.id
_entity.type
_entity.pdbx_description
1 polymer ?
#
loop_
_entity_poly.entity_id
_entity_poly.type
_entity_poly.pdbx_seq_one_letter_code
_entity_poly.pdbx_strand_id
1 'polypeptide(L)'
;FRIMSGKTKQRSAANPAEKATLSVNEKILRECHNLYTDEENGLCSIGQSLGLTLLAPRKKINVMLMGNHSAGKSSFINWYVEEHVQRTGVAIETQGFSFITSGRKRESLTGNATMHLYPHFKPLLEIDGVVEYMTTEISTSKQKKFSLVTFIDTPGLVDGDMKYPFDVNQSILWLGELCDLIFVFFDPIGQALCKRTLNIVEQLNEIHPERIRFYLSKADDAGLESDRQRVMMQIVQELCKRPGLNKTGFDMPTIYIPNPNKPSRCANQIEEVCKDVEKTINQTIQNTLNQLEKDCDQISNLVNEAIKADDLAKTHNFKSKTKGLLLSLFGFLLPIALIFQLMVASAPPEVMDQFVGFEMADALRSYLAPVTAFWESIGDDNQLAVLTFVLVLSGCCLLVSRFLNVC
;
A
#
# COMPACT_ATOMS: atom_id res chain seq x y z
N PHE A 1 9.09 22.33 39.18
CA PHE A 1 9.09 21.26 38.18
C PHE A 1 7.67 21.05 37.64
N ARG A 2 7.37 21.66 36.49
CA ARG A 2 6.13 21.42 35.73
C ARG A 2 6.53 21.50 34.25
N ILE A 3 6.65 20.35 33.61
CA ILE A 3 7.08 20.22 32.22
C ILE A 3 5.88 20.53 31.33
N MET A 4 5.95 21.63 30.56
CA MET A 4 4.97 21.92 29.50
C MET A 4 5.42 21.22 28.21
N SER A 5 4.65 20.22 27.80
CA SER A 5 4.73 19.56 26.49
C SER A 5 4.12 20.47 25.43
N GLY A 6 4.96 21.03 24.56
CA GLY A 6 4.51 21.74 23.36
C GLY A 6 4.25 20.76 22.23
N LYS A 7 2.99 20.39 22.00
CA LYS A 7 2.56 19.74 20.75
C LYS A 7 2.64 20.76 19.62
N THR A 8 3.61 20.60 18.73
CA THR A 8 3.70 21.33 17.46
C THR A 8 2.58 20.86 16.54
N LYS A 9 1.44 21.57 16.53
CA LYS A 9 0.42 21.43 15.49
C LYS A 9 1.06 21.74 14.13
N GLN A 10 1.20 20.74 13.26
CA GLN A 10 1.45 20.97 11.85
C GLN A 10 0.34 21.89 11.32
N ARG A 11 0.72 23.10 10.89
CA ARG A 11 -0.18 23.99 10.16
C ARG A 11 -0.47 23.37 8.80
N SER A 12 -1.68 22.88 8.62
CA SER A 12 -2.28 22.62 7.32
C SER A 12 -2.44 23.94 6.57
N ALA A 13 -1.38 24.36 5.86
CA ALA A 13 -1.44 25.46 4.91
C ALA A 13 -2.18 24.99 3.63
N ALA A 14 -3.49 24.82 3.74
CA ALA A 14 -4.38 24.67 2.59
C ALA A 14 -4.82 26.07 2.14
N ASN A 15 -4.11 26.65 1.17
CA ASN A 15 -4.56 27.88 0.53
C ASN A 15 -5.88 27.60 -0.23
N PRO A 16 -6.99 28.30 0.07
CA PRO A 16 -8.29 28.08 -0.58
C PRO A 16 -8.25 28.30 -2.11
N ALA A 17 -7.36 29.18 -2.57
CA ALA A 17 -7.15 29.45 -4.00
C ALA A 17 -6.56 28.25 -4.78
N GLU A 18 -5.86 27.32 -4.12
CA GLU A 18 -5.28 26.14 -4.78
C GLU A 18 -6.37 25.13 -5.16
N LYS A 19 -7.38 24.89 -4.31
CA LYS A 19 -8.50 23.96 -4.61
C LYS A 19 -9.30 24.38 -5.84
N ALA A 20 -9.31 25.66 -6.19
CA ALA A 20 -10.03 26.18 -7.35
C ALA A 20 -9.32 25.92 -8.69
N THR A 21 -8.01 25.64 -8.69
CA THR A 21 -7.19 25.52 -9.92
C THR A 21 -6.73 24.09 -10.24
N LEU A 22 -7.13 23.10 -9.44
CA LEU A 22 -6.81 21.69 -9.68
C LEU A 22 -7.85 21.10 -10.64
N SER A 23 -7.38 20.34 -11.63
CA SER A 23 -8.28 19.54 -12.47
C SER A 23 -9.05 18.53 -11.62
N VAL A 24 -10.23 18.10 -12.08
CA VAL A 24 -11.04 17.09 -11.36
C VAL A 24 -10.23 15.82 -11.12
N ASN A 25 -9.48 15.37 -12.12
CA ASN A 25 -8.60 14.21 -12.05
C ASN A 25 -7.54 14.33 -10.94
N GLU A 26 -6.95 15.52 -10.79
CA GLU A 26 -5.96 15.79 -9.76
C GLU A 26 -6.55 15.84 -8.35
N LYS A 27 -7.79 16.32 -8.22
CA LYS A 27 -8.53 16.25 -6.95
C LYS A 27 -8.80 14.81 -6.54
N ILE A 28 -9.29 13.99 -7.47
CA ILE A 28 -9.61 12.58 -7.21
C ILE A 28 -8.36 11.83 -6.72
N LEU A 29 -7.25 11.88 -7.46
CA LEU A 29 -6.03 11.16 -7.06
C LEU A 29 -5.47 11.65 -5.72
N ARG A 30 -5.57 12.95 -5.45
CA ARG A 30 -5.14 13.53 -4.18
C ARG A 30 -6.03 13.06 -3.02
N GLU A 31 -7.34 13.04 -3.21
CA GLU A 31 -8.30 12.55 -2.22
C GLU A 31 -8.12 11.05 -1.96
N CYS A 32 -8.02 10.24 -3.02
CA CYS A 32 -7.70 8.81 -2.90
C CYS A 32 -6.43 8.60 -2.09
N HIS A 33 -5.32 9.25 -2.46
CA HIS A 33 -4.08 9.09 -1.70
C HIS A 33 -4.23 9.51 -0.24
N ASN A 34 -4.92 10.62 0.04
CA ASN A 34 -5.14 11.07 1.41
C ASN A 34 -5.98 10.07 2.23
N LEU A 35 -6.96 9.39 1.64
CA LEU A 35 -7.73 8.33 2.32
C LEU A 35 -6.85 7.16 2.77
N TYR A 36 -5.78 6.85 2.03
CA TYR A 36 -4.82 5.84 2.45
C TYR A 36 -3.87 6.34 3.54
N THR A 37 -3.36 7.56 3.40
CA THR A 37 -2.26 8.09 4.22
C THR A 37 -2.67 8.94 5.42
N ASP A 38 -3.97 9.10 5.69
CA ASP A 38 -4.44 9.88 6.84
C ASP A 38 -3.88 9.30 8.16
N GLU A 39 -3.45 10.18 9.07
CA GLU A 39 -2.74 9.77 10.29
C GLU A 39 -3.67 9.11 11.31
N GLU A 40 -4.93 9.54 11.37
CA GLU A 40 -5.91 9.02 12.34
C GLU A 40 -6.80 7.92 11.76
N ASN A 41 -7.30 8.09 10.53
CA ASN A 41 -8.27 7.19 9.92
C ASN A 41 -7.81 6.63 8.56
N GLY A 42 -6.51 6.63 8.28
CA GLY A 42 -5.99 6.17 6.99
C GLY A 42 -6.16 4.67 6.82
N LEU A 43 -6.55 4.24 5.62
CA LEU A 43 -6.73 2.83 5.28
C LEU A 43 -5.46 2.01 5.51
N CYS A 44 -4.27 2.59 5.32
CA CYS A 44 -3.01 1.92 5.61
C CYS A 44 -2.87 1.58 7.11
N SER A 45 -3.29 2.49 8.00
CA SER A 45 -3.19 2.30 9.46
C SER A 45 -4.20 1.25 9.95
N ILE A 46 -5.43 1.32 9.42
CA ILE A 46 -6.51 0.37 9.72
C ILE A 46 -6.12 -1.02 9.21
N GLY A 47 -5.66 -1.11 7.96
CA GLY A 47 -5.15 -2.34 7.37
C GLY A 47 -4.05 -2.96 8.24
N GLN A 48 -3.05 -2.17 8.64
CA GLN A 48 -1.93 -2.67 9.46
C GLN A 48 -2.41 -3.21 10.82
N SER A 49 -3.40 -2.59 11.44
CA SER A 49 -4.01 -3.09 12.68
C SER A 49 -4.72 -4.45 12.52
N LEU A 50 -5.16 -4.76 11.30
CA LEU A 50 -5.81 -6.01 10.91
C LEU A 50 -4.83 -7.01 10.26
N GLY A 51 -3.53 -6.69 10.21
CA GLY A 51 -2.50 -7.53 9.58
C GLY A 51 -2.42 -7.42 8.06
N LEU A 52 -3.08 -6.43 7.45
CA LEU A 52 -3.09 -6.16 6.02
C LEU A 52 -2.15 -5.00 5.66
N THR A 53 -1.18 -5.23 4.79
CA THR A 53 -0.27 -4.17 4.30
C THR A 53 -0.83 -3.56 3.02
N LEU A 54 -1.38 -2.35 3.12
CA LEU A 54 -1.86 -1.57 1.96
C LEU A 54 -0.83 -0.54 1.51
N LEU A 55 -0.71 -0.36 0.19
CA LEU A 55 0.14 0.67 -0.41
C LEU A 55 -0.71 1.82 -0.92
N ALA A 56 -0.36 3.04 -0.54
CA ALA A 56 -1.07 4.22 -1.01
C ALA A 56 -0.87 4.41 -2.53
N PRO A 57 -1.93 4.76 -3.28
CA PRO A 57 -1.84 4.95 -4.72
C PRO A 57 -0.95 6.15 -5.07
N ARG A 58 -0.29 6.07 -6.23
CA ARG A 58 0.55 7.16 -6.75
C ARG A 58 -0.32 8.32 -7.24
N LYS A 59 0.16 9.55 -7.08
CA LYS A 59 -0.54 10.78 -7.51
C LYS A 59 -0.31 11.13 -8.99
N LYS A 60 0.68 10.51 -9.61
CA LYS A 60 1.13 10.81 -10.98
C LYS A 60 1.46 9.51 -11.71
N ILE A 61 1.29 9.55 -13.02
CA ILE A 61 1.79 8.50 -13.91
C ILE A 61 3.22 8.79 -14.33
N ASN A 62 4.00 7.74 -14.56
CA ASN A 62 5.36 7.83 -15.04
C ASN A 62 5.42 7.49 -16.53
N VAL A 63 5.96 8.42 -17.32
CA VAL A 63 6.14 8.26 -18.77
C VAL A 63 7.62 8.30 -19.10
N MET A 64 8.19 7.19 -19.54
CA MET A 64 9.60 7.11 -19.91
C MET A 64 9.78 7.37 -21.40
N LEU A 65 10.76 8.22 -21.75
CA LEU A 65 11.13 8.49 -23.13
C LEU A 65 12.45 7.79 -23.44
N MET A 66 12.39 6.88 -24.40
CA MET A 66 13.51 6.15 -24.95
C MET A 66 13.73 6.51 -26.41
N GLY A 67 14.96 6.33 -26.86
CA GLY A 67 15.34 6.57 -28.25
C GLY A 67 16.81 6.89 -28.37
N ASN A 68 17.28 6.87 -29.61
CA ASN A 68 18.70 7.05 -29.88
C ASN A 68 19.18 8.45 -29.50
N HIS A 69 20.49 8.62 -29.57
CA HIS A 69 21.10 9.93 -29.48
C HIS A 69 20.44 10.93 -30.43
N SER A 70 20.10 12.11 -29.92
CA SER A 70 19.42 13.18 -30.67
C SER A 70 18.01 12.89 -31.19
N ALA A 71 17.32 11.82 -30.80
CA ALA A 71 15.95 11.51 -31.24
C ALA A 71 14.84 12.50 -30.79
N GLY A 72 15.20 13.66 -30.21
CA GLY A 72 14.24 14.70 -29.84
C GLY A 72 13.47 14.48 -28.52
N LYS A 73 13.94 13.57 -27.65
CA LYS A 73 13.33 13.27 -26.35
C LYS A 73 13.18 14.50 -25.46
N SER A 74 14.28 15.16 -25.12
CA SER A 74 14.28 16.35 -24.26
C SER A 74 13.54 17.53 -24.90
N SER A 75 13.63 17.67 -26.23
CA SER A 75 12.88 18.69 -26.97
C SER A 75 11.37 18.47 -26.88
N PHE A 76 10.91 17.21 -26.96
CA PHE A 76 9.50 16.87 -26.80
C PHE A 76 9.00 17.23 -25.39
N ILE A 77 9.78 16.95 -24.35
CA ILE A 77 9.40 17.26 -22.96
C ILE A 77 9.24 18.78 -22.79
N ASN A 78 10.19 19.57 -23.29
CA ASN A 78 10.07 21.03 -23.26
C ASN A 78 8.81 21.52 -24.00
N TRP A 79 8.48 20.94 -25.16
CA TRP A 79 7.26 21.26 -25.90
C TRP A 79 5.99 20.85 -25.14
N TYR A 80 5.99 19.68 -24.50
CA TYR A 80 4.82 19.19 -23.77
C TYR A 80 4.52 20.07 -22.57
N VAL A 81 5.56 20.40 -21.79
CA VAL A 81 5.49 21.25 -20.59
C VAL A 81 5.26 22.72 -20.95
N GLU A 82 5.55 23.14 -22.18
CA GLU A 82 5.55 24.54 -22.65
C GLU A 82 6.50 25.43 -21.84
N GLU A 83 7.56 24.84 -21.31
CA GLU A 83 8.60 25.51 -20.55
C GLU A 83 9.95 24.94 -20.95
N HIS A 84 10.99 25.78 -20.98
CA HIS A 84 12.35 25.33 -21.22
C HIS A 84 12.94 24.74 -19.93
N VAL A 85 12.68 23.46 -19.69
CA VAL A 85 13.10 22.71 -18.51
C VAL A 85 14.47 22.07 -18.74
N GLN A 86 14.65 21.39 -19.87
CA GLN A 86 15.90 20.74 -20.23
C GLN A 86 16.68 21.54 -21.27
N ARG A 87 18.02 21.50 -21.21
CA ARG A 87 18.87 22.07 -22.26
C ARG A 87 18.84 21.17 -23.49
N THR A 88 18.57 21.75 -24.66
CA THR A 88 18.53 21.03 -25.94
C THR A 88 19.64 21.51 -26.87
N GLY A 89 20.21 20.62 -27.68
CA GLY A 89 21.10 21.00 -28.80
C GLY A 89 22.57 20.56 -28.68
N VAL A 90 22.99 19.97 -27.55
CA VAL A 90 24.33 19.40 -27.40
C VAL A 90 24.25 17.90 -27.10
N ALA A 91 24.96 17.13 -27.91
CA ALA A 91 24.96 15.67 -27.87
C ALA A 91 25.40 15.07 -26.52
N ILE A 92 26.37 15.71 -25.86
CA ILE A 92 27.16 15.06 -24.80
C ILE A 92 26.48 15.17 -23.42
N GLU A 93 25.40 15.97 -23.28
CA GLU A 93 24.90 16.39 -21.96
C GLU A 93 23.95 15.37 -21.28
N THR A 94 23.11 14.65 -22.03
CA THR A 94 22.21 13.62 -21.45
C THR A 94 22.94 12.29 -21.28
N GLN A 95 23.94 12.24 -20.39
CA GLN A 95 24.56 10.98 -19.96
C GLN A 95 23.82 10.30 -18.80
N GLY A 96 22.88 11.02 -18.18
CA GLY A 96 22.11 10.58 -17.03
C GLY A 96 20.60 10.57 -17.25
N PHE A 97 19.87 10.15 -16.23
CA PHE A 97 18.41 10.21 -16.20
C PHE A 97 17.94 11.56 -15.69
N SER A 98 16.97 12.15 -16.38
CA SER A 98 16.29 13.36 -15.90
C SER A 98 14.82 13.05 -15.60
N PHE A 99 14.40 13.33 -14.37
CA PHE A 99 13.01 13.23 -13.93
C PHE A 99 12.38 14.60 -14.03
N ILE A 100 11.37 14.77 -14.87
CA ILE A 100 10.69 16.05 -15.07
C ILE A 100 9.28 15.94 -14.49
N THR A 101 9.03 16.66 -13.40
CA THR A 101 7.77 16.59 -12.68
C THR A 101 7.22 17.97 -12.35
N SER A 102 5.91 18.05 -12.19
CA SER A 102 5.23 19.27 -11.76
C SER A 102 5.35 19.52 -10.26
N GLY A 103 5.53 20.78 -9.85
CA GLY A 103 5.61 21.17 -8.45
C GLY A 103 5.16 22.60 -8.22
N ARG A 104 5.25 23.05 -6.96
CA ARG A 104 4.81 24.40 -6.54
C ARG A 104 5.80 25.49 -6.90
N LYS A 105 7.09 25.14 -6.95
CA LYS A 105 8.18 26.05 -7.23
C LYS A 105 9.12 25.36 -8.22
N ARG A 106 9.70 26.15 -9.12
CA ARG A 106 10.75 25.67 -10.01
C ARG A 106 12.02 25.39 -9.23
N GLU A 107 12.53 24.19 -9.36
CA GLU A 107 13.70 23.71 -8.64
C GLU A 107 14.37 22.58 -9.41
N SER A 108 15.70 22.54 -9.35
CA SER A 108 16.51 21.50 -9.96
C SER A 108 17.24 20.77 -8.84
N LEU A 109 17.07 19.46 -8.75
CA LEU A 109 17.64 18.60 -7.72
C LEU A 109 18.59 17.60 -8.37
N THR A 110 19.63 17.22 -7.64
CA THR A 110 20.65 16.27 -8.12
C THR A 110 20.85 15.13 -7.12
N GLY A 111 21.13 13.94 -7.64
CA GLY A 111 21.49 12.75 -6.89
C GLY A 111 20.59 12.43 -5.70
N ASN A 112 21.13 12.51 -4.49
CA ASN A 112 20.43 12.12 -3.26
C ASN A 112 19.14 12.91 -3.02
N ALA A 113 19.05 14.16 -3.49
CA ALA A 113 17.84 14.96 -3.35
C ALA A 113 16.68 14.40 -4.20
N THR A 114 16.98 13.85 -5.38
CA THR A 114 16.00 13.13 -6.21
C THR A 114 15.44 11.91 -5.47
N MET A 115 16.26 11.19 -4.73
CA MET A 115 15.86 9.98 -4.00
C MET A 115 14.90 10.25 -2.86
N HIS A 116 14.98 11.42 -2.23
CA HIS A 116 13.99 11.83 -1.23
C HIS A 116 12.61 12.06 -1.84
N LEU A 117 12.53 12.50 -3.10
CA LEU A 117 11.25 12.67 -3.81
C LEU A 117 10.66 11.35 -4.28
N TYR A 118 11.50 10.36 -4.59
CA TYR A 118 11.07 9.06 -5.07
C TYR A 118 11.58 7.91 -4.18
N PRO A 119 11.04 7.72 -2.95
CA PRO A 119 11.49 6.65 -2.06
C PRO A 119 11.29 5.23 -2.62
N HIS A 120 10.38 5.05 -3.57
CA HIS A 120 10.15 3.80 -4.28
C HIS A 120 11.26 3.49 -5.30
N PHE A 121 12.11 4.47 -5.62
CA PHE A 121 13.30 4.28 -6.44
C PHE A 121 14.52 3.81 -5.65
N LYS A 122 14.38 3.54 -4.34
CA LYS A 122 15.46 2.99 -3.51
C LYS A 122 16.23 1.81 -4.13
N PRO A 123 15.61 0.85 -4.84
CA PRO A 123 16.36 -0.23 -5.47
C PRO A 123 17.32 0.24 -6.58
N LEU A 124 17.12 1.42 -7.19
CA LEU A 124 18.12 1.99 -8.12
C LEU A 124 19.43 2.40 -7.43
N LEU A 125 19.43 2.55 -6.10
CA LEU A 125 20.66 2.78 -5.33
C LEU A 125 21.62 1.58 -5.38
N GLU A 126 21.10 0.39 -5.68
CA GLU A 126 21.91 -0.83 -5.78
C GLU A 126 22.77 -0.85 -7.06
N ILE A 127 22.44 0.00 -8.05
CA ILE A 127 23.24 0.14 -9.26
C ILE A 127 24.29 1.24 -9.03
N ASP A 128 25.54 0.80 -8.90
CA ASP A 128 26.67 1.68 -8.66
C ASP A 128 26.76 2.81 -9.71
N GLY A 129 26.87 4.04 -9.21
CA GLY A 129 27.05 5.24 -10.02
C GLY A 129 25.77 5.88 -10.59
N VAL A 130 24.60 5.23 -10.57
CA VAL A 130 23.36 5.81 -11.15
C VAL A 130 22.97 7.12 -10.49
N VAL A 131 23.10 7.20 -9.17
CA VAL A 131 22.68 8.38 -8.38
C VAL A 131 23.39 9.65 -8.81
N GLU A 132 24.67 9.59 -9.13
CA GLU A 132 25.45 10.76 -9.56
C GLU A 132 24.96 11.33 -10.90
N TYR A 133 24.30 10.50 -11.69
CA TYR A 133 23.76 10.84 -13.01
C TYR A 133 22.22 10.90 -12.99
N MET A 134 21.61 11.13 -11.83
CA MET A 134 20.17 11.41 -11.71
C MET A 134 19.92 12.88 -11.40
N THR A 135 19.11 13.53 -12.24
CA THR A 135 18.63 14.89 -12.03
C THR A 135 17.11 14.90 -11.96
N THR A 136 16.53 15.75 -11.11
CA THR A 136 15.09 16.02 -11.11
C THR A 136 14.88 17.50 -11.40
N GLU A 137 14.11 17.78 -12.44
CA GLU A 137 13.66 19.13 -12.76
C GLU A 137 12.18 19.28 -12.41
N ILE A 138 11.90 20.27 -11.57
CA ILE A 138 10.55 20.59 -11.12
C ILE A 138 10.08 21.82 -11.89
N SER A 139 9.00 21.68 -12.65
CA SER A 139 8.35 22.79 -13.37
C SER A 139 7.03 23.16 -12.68
N THR A 140 6.61 24.42 -12.83
CA THR A 140 5.32 24.92 -12.33
C THR A 140 4.20 24.88 -13.37
N SER A 141 4.49 24.36 -14.56
CA SER A 141 3.53 24.28 -15.66
C SER A 141 2.35 23.37 -15.31
N LYS A 142 1.16 23.76 -15.79
CA LYS A 142 -0.09 22.98 -15.70
C LYS A 142 -0.62 22.59 -17.08
N GLN A 143 0.16 22.81 -18.13
CA GLN A 143 -0.24 22.55 -19.51
C GLN A 143 -0.38 21.06 -19.76
N LYS A 144 -1.29 20.68 -20.66
CA LYS A 144 -1.49 19.29 -21.12
C LYS A 144 -1.63 18.26 -19.98
N LYS A 145 -2.21 18.65 -18.84
CA LYS A 145 -2.32 17.81 -17.62
C LYS A 145 -0.98 17.34 -17.04
N PHE A 146 0.10 18.08 -17.24
CA PHE A 146 1.42 17.81 -16.67
C PHE A 146 1.43 17.76 -15.13
N SER A 147 0.41 18.29 -14.44
CA SER A 147 0.25 18.10 -12.99
C SER A 147 0.15 16.63 -12.56
N LEU A 148 -0.28 15.76 -13.48
CA LEU A 148 -0.52 14.33 -13.28
C LEU A 148 0.56 13.42 -13.89
N VAL A 149 1.60 14.00 -14.49
CA VAL A 149 2.61 13.27 -15.26
C VAL A 149 3.99 13.57 -14.69
N THR A 150 4.81 12.53 -14.60
CA THR A 150 6.27 12.63 -14.42
C THR A 150 6.92 12.02 -15.65
N PHE A 151 7.70 12.82 -16.38
CA PHE A 151 8.51 12.31 -17.48
C PHE A 151 9.86 11.82 -16.98
N ILE A 152 10.34 10.72 -17.56
CA ILE A 152 11.66 10.17 -17.32
C ILE A 152 12.39 10.21 -18.66
N ASP A 153 13.29 11.19 -18.81
CA ASP A 153 14.15 11.30 -19.98
C ASP A 153 15.36 10.38 -19.78
N THR A 154 15.50 9.38 -20.65
CA THR A 154 16.63 8.45 -20.60
C THR A 154 17.82 9.01 -21.40
N PRO A 155 19.06 8.65 -21.05
CA PRO A 155 20.21 8.99 -21.87
C PRO A 155 20.04 8.48 -23.32
N GLY A 156 20.57 9.24 -24.28
CA GLY A 156 20.50 8.87 -25.69
C GLY A 156 21.38 7.68 -26.01
N LEU A 157 20.78 6.53 -26.29
CA LEU A 157 21.51 5.29 -26.57
C LEU A 157 22.26 5.36 -27.90
N VAL A 158 23.48 4.83 -27.90
CA VAL A 158 24.37 4.72 -29.07
C VAL A 158 25.04 3.36 -29.07
N ASP A 159 25.24 2.83 -30.27
CA ASP A 159 26.04 1.63 -30.51
C ASP A 159 27.52 2.00 -30.65
N GLY A 160 28.43 1.14 -30.18
CA GLY A 160 29.89 1.31 -30.28
C GLY A 160 30.60 1.34 -28.92
N ASP A 161 31.80 1.94 -28.89
CA ASP A 161 32.72 1.93 -27.73
C ASP A 161 32.37 2.95 -26.63
N MET A 162 31.22 3.63 -26.73
CA MET A 162 30.81 4.61 -25.72
C MET A 162 30.46 3.89 -24.42
N LYS A 163 31.32 4.07 -23.41
CA LYS A 163 31.08 3.59 -22.05
C LYS A 163 30.27 4.62 -21.28
N TYR A 164 29.12 4.18 -20.78
CA TYR A 164 28.36 4.93 -19.82
C TYR A 164 28.98 4.76 -18.43
N PRO A 165 28.82 5.76 -17.54
CA PRO A 165 29.42 5.72 -16.21
C PRO A 165 28.76 4.69 -15.27
N PHE A 166 27.61 4.13 -15.65
CA PHE A 166 26.85 3.12 -14.92
C PHE A 166 26.18 2.14 -15.89
N ASP A 167 25.56 1.07 -15.37
CA ASP A 167 24.77 0.14 -16.20
C ASP A 167 23.44 0.76 -16.64
N VAL A 168 23.50 1.45 -17.77
CA VAL A 168 22.32 2.07 -18.40
C VAL A 168 21.27 1.06 -18.82
N ASN A 169 21.66 -0.15 -19.22
CA ASN A 169 20.69 -1.12 -19.73
C ASN A 169 19.82 -1.64 -18.59
N GLN A 170 20.46 -2.10 -17.50
CA GLN A 170 19.76 -2.56 -16.32
C GLN A 170 18.89 -1.45 -15.71
N SER A 171 19.41 -0.23 -15.66
CA SER A 171 18.67 0.93 -15.13
C SER A 171 17.42 1.25 -15.96
N ILE A 172 17.51 1.22 -17.30
CA ILE A 172 16.34 1.45 -18.16
C ILE A 172 15.32 0.33 -18.04
N LEU A 173 15.75 -0.93 -17.99
CA LEU A 173 14.84 -2.07 -17.82
C LEU A 173 14.05 -1.94 -16.51
N TRP A 174 14.75 -1.65 -15.42
CA TRP A 174 14.14 -1.46 -14.11
C TRP A 174 13.18 -0.26 -14.08
N LEU A 175 13.57 0.87 -14.66
CA LEU A 175 12.69 2.04 -14.77
C LEU A 175 11.45 1.71 -15.62
N GLY A 176 11.62 0.94 -16.70
CA GLY A 176 10.54 0.52 -17.59
C GLY A 176 9.46 -0.28 -16.88
N GLU A 177 9.82 -1.15 -15.95
CA GLU A 177 8.84 -1.92 -15.15
C GLU A 177 7.93 -1.01 -14.30
N LEU A 178 8.47 0.10 -13.80
CA LEU A 178 7.73 1.05 -12.96
C LEU A 178 6.94 2.11 -13.74
N CYS A 179 7.17 2.21 -15.05
CA CYS A 179 6.50 3.17 -15.91
C CYS A 179 5.11 2.69 -16.32
N ASP A 180 4.17 3.63 -16.39
CA ASP A 180 2.83 3.40 -16.89
C ASP A 180 2.80 3.46 -18.43
N LEU A 181 3.73 4.21 -19.04
CA LEU A 181 3.85 4.39 -20.48
C LEU A 181 5.32 4.56 -20.88
N ILE A 182 5.71 4.00 -22.02
CA ILE A 182 7.06 4.05 -22.57
C ILE A 182 6.99 4.53 -24.02
N PHE A 183 7.57 5.68 -24.29
CA PHE A 183 7.65 6.26 -25.62
C PHE A 183 8.99 5.94 -26.25
N VAL A 184 8.97 5.33 -27.43
CA VAL A 184 10.16 4.99 -28.19
C VAL A 184 10.21 5.89 -29.42
N PHE A 185 11.15 6.84 -29.44
CA PHE A 185 11.33 7.77 -30.53
C PHE A 185 12.39 7.30 -31.50
N PHE A 186 12.00 7.21 -32.77
CA PHE A 186 12.91 6.95 -33.89
C PHE A 186 13.17 8.25 -34.65
N ASP A 187 14.43 8.51 -34.97
CA ASP A 187 14.84 9.64 -35.80
C ASP A 187 15.08 9.15 -37.24
N PRO A 188 14.40 9.70 -38.25
CA PRO A 188 14.52 9.27 -39.64
C PRO A 188 15.89 9.57 -40.27
N ILE A 189 16.63 10.55 -39.76
CA ILE A 189 17.98 10.92 -40.24
C ILE A 189 19.05 10.25 -39.39
N GLY A 190 18.87 10.25 -38.07
CA GLY A 190 19.85 9.73 -37.13
C GLY A 190 19.70 8.22 -36.94
N GLN A 191 20.57 7.41 -37.57
CA GLN A 191 20.70 5.94 -37.41
C GLN A 191 19.58 5.32 -36.57
N ALA A 192 18.36 5.26 -37.12
CA ALA A 192 17.14 5.00 -36.32
C ALA A 192 17.20 3.66 -35.56
N LEU A 193 18.06 2.75 -36.02
CA LEU A 193 18.09 1.34 -35.70
C LEU A 193 19.28 0.97 -34.82
N CYS A 194 19.44 1.67 -33.69
CA CYS A 194 20.43 1.32 -32.69
C CYS A 194 20.10 -0.07 -32.10
N LYS A 195 21.01 -1.04 -32.27
CA LYS A 195 20.82 -2.42 -31.81
C LYS A 195 20.62 -2.48 -30.30
N ARG A 196 21.36 -1.64 -29.54
CA ARG A 196 21.20 -1.53 -28.08
C ARG A 196 19.80 -1.06 -27.69
N THR A 197 19.27 -0.01 -28.31
CA THR A 197 17.90 0.48 -28.06
C THR A 197 16.88 -0.60 -28.33
N LEU A 198 16.97 -1.25 -29.50
CA LEU A 198 16.02 -2.28 -29.91
C LEU A 198 16.05 -3.51 -28.99
N ASN A 199 17.22 -3.90 -28.46
CA ASN A 199 17.32 -5.01 -27.50
C ASN A 199 16.57 -4.72 -26.19
N ILE A 200 16.72 -3.50 -25.65
CA ILE A 200 16.03 -3.11 -24.41
C ILE A 200 14.53 -3.02 -24.64
N VAL A 201 14.12 -2.44 -25.77
CA VAL A 201 12.71 -2.32 -26.14
C VAL A 201 12.07 -3.70 -26.35
N GLU A 202 12.79 -4.66 -26.94
CA GLU A 202 12.33 -6.05 -27.08
C GLU A 202 12.07 -6.69 -25.71
N GLN A 203 13.01 -6.56 -24.77
CA GLN A 203 12.84 -7.10 -23.41
C GLN A 203 11.66 -6.45 -22.67
N LEU A 204 11.51 -5.13 -22.79
CA LEU A 204 10.36 -4.43 -22.19
C LEU A 204 9.03 -4.84 -22.83
N ASN A 205 9.02 -5.10 -24.15
CA ASN A 205 7.82 -5.48 -24.87
C ASN A 205 7.37 -6.91 -24.55
N GLU A 206 8.29 -7.80 -24.19
CA GLU A 206 7.96 -9.15 -23.71
C GLU A 206 7.23 -9.12 -22.36
N ILE A 207 7.58 -8.15 -21.50
CA ILE A 207 7.00 -8.02 -20.16
C ILE A 207 5.71 -7.18 -20.18
N HIS A 208 5.73 -6.00 -20.84
CA HIS A 208 4.65 -5.01 -20.83
C HIS A 208 4.37 -4.42 -22.22
N PRO A 209 3.86 -5.23 -23.18
CA PRO A 209 3.61 -4.78 -24.55
C PRO A 209 2.58 -3.64 -24.65
N GLU A 210 1.64 -3.57 -23.70
CA GLU A 210 0.56 -2.58 -23.68
C GLU A 210 1.02 -1.16 -23.34
N ARG A 211 2.22 -1.02 -22.75
CA ARG A 211 2.77 0.27 -22.28
C ARG A 211 3.68 0.93 -23.30
N ILE A 212 4.14 0.22 -24.32
CA ILE A 212 5.11 0.72 -25.29
C ILE A 212 4.39 1.34 -26.47
N ARG A 213 4.81 2.56 -26.85
CA ARG A 213 4.34 3.26 -28.05
C ARG A 213 5.51 3.76 -28.88
N PHE A 214 5.44 3.52 -30.18
CA PHE A 214 6.46 3.88 -31.15
C PHE A 214 6.08 5.18 -31.86
N TYR A 215 7.03 6.09 -32.00
CA TYR A 215 6.82 7.34 -32.72
C TYR A 215 7.98 7.63 -33.66
N LEU A 216 7.66 8.04 -34.89
CA LEU A 216 8.65 8.60 -35.80
C LEU A 216 8.79 10.10 -35.49
N SER A 217 9.83 10.45 -34.73
CA SER A 217 10.17 11.83 -34.38
C SER A 217 10.79 12.59 -35.56
N LYS A 218 10.84 13.92 -35.48
CA LYS A 218 11.43 14.80 -36.52
C LYS A 218 10.95 14.48 -37.94
N ALA A 219 9.67 14.11 -38.07
CA ALA A 219 9.11 13.74 -39.36
C ALA A 219 9.15 14.90 -40.39
N ASP A 220 9.33 16.14 -39.94
CA ASP A 220 9.53 17.31 -40.79
C ASP A 220 10.91 17.35 -41.49
N ASP A 221 11.92 16.67 -40.94
CA ASP A 221 13.25 16.57 -41.52
C ASP A 221 13.39 15.40 -42.50
N ALA A 222 12.45 14.46 -42.49
CA ALA A 222 12.49 13.21 -43.24
C ALA A 222 12.13 13.32 -44.75
N GLY A 223 12.21 14.53 -45.31
CA GLY A 223 12.01 14.78 -46.74
C GLY A 223 10.57 14.59 -47.22
N LEU A 224 10.42 14.06 -48.44
CA LEU A 224 9.12 13.83 -49.09
C LEU A 224 8.38 12.66 -48.44
N GLU A 225 7.06 12.61 -48.64
CA GLU A 225 6.21 11.54 -48.08
C GLU A 225 6.69 10.13 -48.48
N SER A 226 7.17 9.97 -49.71
CA SER A 226 7.73 8.71 -50.19
C SER A 226 8.96 8.26 -49.39
N ASP A 227 9.82 9.20 -48.99
CA ASP A 227 11.04 8.89 -48.25
C ASP A 227 10.72 8.56 -46.79
N ARG A 228 9.76 9.29 -46.19
CA ARG A 228 9.21 8.96 -44.87
C ARG A 228 8.62 7.56 -44.81
N GLN A 229 7.80 7.21 -45.81
CA GLN A 229 7.20 5.88 -45.90
C GLN A 229 8.25 4.78 -46.05
N ARG A 230 9.33 5.02 -46.81
CA ARG A 230 10.46 4.09 -46.92
C ARG A 230 11.17 3.90 -45.58
N VAL A 231 11.48 4.97 -44.87
CA VAL A 231 12.14 4.91 -43.55
C VAL A 231 11.25 4.20 -42.53
N MET A 232 9.96 4.54 -42.49
CA MET A 232 8.98 3.87 -41.64
C MET A 232 8.90 2.37 -41.94
N MET A 233 8.84 1.99 -43.22
CA MET A 233 8.85 0.58 -43.64
C MET A 233 10.13 -0.13 -43.21
N GLN A 234 11.30 0.51 -43.33
CA GLN A 234 12.57 -0.06 -42.85
C GLN A 234 12.57 -0.29 -41.34
N ILE A 235 12.08 0.68 -40.56
CA ILE A 235 11.97 0.55 -39.11
C ILE A 235 11.03 -0.59 -38.73
N VAL A 236 9.84 -0.62 -39.33
CA VAL A 236 8.85 -1.69 -39.08
C VAL A 236 9.42 -3.05 -39.45
N GLN A 237 10.14 -3.18 -40.58
CA GLN A 237 10.80 -4.43 -40.96
C GLN A 237 11.84 -4.88 -39.94
N GLU A 238 12.68 -3.97 -39.43
CA GLU A 238 13.65 -4.30 -38.37
C GLU A 238 13.00 -4.67 -37.04
N LEU A 239 11.88 -4.02 -36.69
CA LEU A 239 11.09 -4.40 -35.51
C LEU A 239 10.46 -5.78 -35.70
N CYS A 240 9.89 -6.07 -36.87
CA CYS A 240 9.30 -7.38 -37.17
C CYS A 240 10.31 -8.53 -37.27
N LYS A 241 11.59 -8.25 -37.56
CA LYS A 241 12.67 -9.26 -37.50
C LYS A 241 12.88 -9.80 -36.09
N ARG A 242 12.45 -9.07 -35.07
CA ARG A 242 12.56 -9.44 -33.65
C ARG A 242 11.27 -10.11 -33.19
N PRO A 243 11.32 -11.38 -32.75
CA PRO A 243 10.12 -12.15 -32.40
C PRO A 243 9.32 -11.49 -31.27
N GLY A 244 9.98 -10.82 -30.33
CA GLY A 244 9.32 -10.09 -29.25
C GLY A 244 8.51 -8.88 -29.71
N LEU A 245 8.87 -8.25 -30.84
CA LEU A 245 8.29 -6.98 -31.33
C LEU A 245 7.31 -7.17 -32.50
N ASN A 246 7.22 -8.38 -33.05
CA ASN A 246 6.36 -8.70 -34.20
C ASN A 246 4.85 -8.47 -33.94
N LYS A 247 4.43 -8.36 -32.68
CA LYS A 247 3.02 -8.14 -32.30
C LYS A 247 2.61 -6.67 -32.21
N THR A 248 3.56 -5.75 -32.04
CA THR A 248 3.29 -4.35 -31.66
C THR A 248 3.66 -3.32 -32.75
N GLY A 249 4.31 -3.75 -33.84
CA GLY A 249 4.96 -2.86 -34.80
C GLY A 249 4.12 -2.23 -35.92
N PHE A 250 2.78 -2.25 -35.85
CA PHE A 250 1.95 -1.77 -36.98
C PHE A 250 1.50 -0.31 -36.87
N ASP A 251 1.56 0.31 -35.69
CA ASP A 251 1.10 1.68 -35.48
C ASP A 251 2.27 2.56 -35.02
N MET A 252 2.81 3.36 -35.94
CA MET A 252 3.92 4.28 -35.69
C MET A 252 3.59 5.68 -36.23
N PRO A 253 2.88 6.51 -35.46
CA PRO A 253 2.52 7.85 -35.88
C PRO A 253 3.74 8.76 -36.04
N THR A 254 3.61 9.71 -36.97
CA THR A 254 4.65 10.69 -37.30
C THR A 254 4.48 11.96 -36.49
N ILE A 255 5.50 12.32 -35.70
CA ILE A 255 5.48 13.48 -34.83
C ILE A 255 6.64 14.42 -35.12
N TYR A 256 6.39 15.72 -34.98
CA TYR A 256 7.43 16.74 -34.94
C TYR A 256 6.99 17.90 -34.06
N ILE A 257 7.94 18.67 -33.55
CA ILE A 257 7.63 19.85 -32.75
C ILE A 257 7.31 21.00 -33.73
N PRO A 258 6.08 21.57 -33.69
CA PRO A 258 5.72 22.65 -34.60
C PRO A 258 6.65 23.84 -34.43
N ASN A 259 7.24 24.31 -35.53
CA ASN A 259 8.03 25.54 -35.55
C ASN A 259 7.37 26.56 -36.49
N PRO A 260 6.91 27.73 -35.98
CA PRO A 260 6.30 28.77 -36.80
C PRO A 260 7.19 29.23 -37.97
N ASN A 261 8.51 29.16 -37.80
CA ASN A 261 9.49 29.61 -38.78
C ASN A 261 9.77 28.57 -39.90
N LYS A 262 9.33 27.31 -39.72
CA LYS A 262 9.55 26.22 -40.67
C LYS A 262 8.25 25.44 -40.86
N PRO A 263 7.31 25.96 -41.66
CA PRO A 263 6.06 25.25 -41.94
C PRO A 263 6.35 23.96 -42.71
N SER A 264 5.94 22.83 -42.14
CA SER A 264 6.08 21.52 -42.77
C SER A 264 4.76 21.09 -43.42
N ARG A 265 4.85 20.43 -44.58
CA ARG A 265 3.70 19.77 -45.23
C ARG A 265 3.37 18.40 -44.62
N CYS A 266 4.18 17.92 -43.67
CA CYS A 266 3.95 16.65 -43.01
C CYS A 266 2.76 16.76 -42.04
N ALA A 267 1.87 15.76 -42.08
CA ALA A 267 0.84 15.60 -41.06
C ALA A 267 1.51 15.37 -39.71
N ASN A 268 1.15 16.19 -38.71
CA ASN A 268 1.70 16.09 -37.36
C ASN A 268 0.69 15.38 -36.46
N GLN A 269 1.04 14.21 -35.95
CA GLN A 269 0.19 13.42 -35.06
C GLN A 269 0.61 13.61 -33.58
N ILE A 270 1.32 14.69 -33.24
CA ILE A 270 1.78 14.95 -31.87
C ILE A 270 0.63 15.09 -30.86
N GLU A 271 -0.58 15.44 -31.32
CA GLU A 271 -1.79 15.43 -30.48
C GLU A 271 -2.20 14.02 -30.06
N GLU A 272 -1.90 12.99 -30.86
CA GLU A 272 -2.18 11.60 -30.50
C GLU A 272 -1.35 11.15 -29.31
N VAL A 273 -0.09 11.62 -29.23
CA VAL A 273 0.77 11.42 -28.05
C VAL A 273 0.10 11.99 -26.80
N CYS A 274 -0.46 13.19 -26.90
CA CYS A 274 -1.18 13.81 -25.78
C CYS A 274 -2.42 12.99 -25.40
N LYS A 275 -3.20 12.52 -26.39
CA LYS A 275 -4.36 11.65 -26.16
C LYS A 275 -3.97 10.33 -25.50
N ASP A 276 -2.85 9.72 -25.88
CA ASP A 276 -2.35 8.49 -25.25
C ASP A 276 -2.02 8.73 -23.78
N VAL A 277 -1.28 9.81 -23.46
CA VAL A 277 -1.01 10.18 -22.06
C VAL A 277 -2.30 10.42 -21.29
N GLU A 278 -3.25 11.16 -21.85
CA GLU A 278 -4.54 11.42 -21.21
C GLU A 278 -5.37 10.16 -20.98
N LYS A 279 -5.36 9.24 -21.94
CA LYS A 279 -6.03 7.94 -21.83
C LYS A 279 -5.42 7.13 -20.69
N THR A 280 -4.09 7.06 -20.61
CA THR A 280 -3.38 6.38 -19.52
C THR A 280 -3.70 7.01 -18.16
N ILE A 281 -3.70 8.35 -18.05
CA ILE A 281 -4.12 9.05 -16.82
C ILE A 281 -5.52 8.60 -16.39
N ASN A 282 -6.48 8.62 -17.31
CA ASN A 282 -7.86 8.25 -17.00
C ASN A 282 -7.96 6.76 -16.60
N GLN A 283 -7.24 5.87 -17.27
CA GLN A 283 -7.19 4.45 -16.92
C GLN A 283 -6.57 4.23 -15.54
N THR A 284 -5.47 4.90 -15.21
CA THR A 284 -4.84 4.81 -13.89
C THR A 284 -5.76 5.31 -12.78
N ILE A 285 -6.52 6.38 -13.02
CA ILE A 285 -7.52 6.88 -12.06
C ILE A 285 -8.60 5.82 -11.82
N GLN A 286 -9.15 5.23 -12.88
CA GLN A 286 -10.18 4.20 -12.74
C GLN A 286 -9.65 2.96 -12.03
N ASN A 287 -8.45 2.51 -12.37
CA ASN A 287 -7.80 1.39 -11.69
C ASN A 287 -7.56 1.69 -10.21
N THR A 288 -7.18 2.91 -9.87
CA THR A 288 -7.00 3.36 -8.49
C THR A 288 -8.31 3.36 -7.72
N LEU A 289 -9.41 3.83 -8.32
CA LEU A 289 -10.74 3.83 -7.68
C LEU A 289 -11.25 2.40 -7.47
N ASN A 290 -11.09 1.52 -8.46
CA ASN A 290 -11.47 0.11 -8.35
C ASN A 290 -10.63 -0.61 -7.27
N GLN A 291 -9.35 -0.27 -7.15
CA GLN A 291 -8.50 -0.83 -6.10
C GLN A 291 -8.91 -0.32 -4.71
N LEU A 292 -9.23 0.98 -4.60
CA LEU A 292 -9.76 1.57 -3.37
C LEU A 292 -11.05 0.88 -2.92
N GLU A 293 -11.98 0.61 -3.84
CA GLU A 293 -13.21 -0.13 -3.53
C GLU A 293 -12.89 -1.53 -2.97
N LYS A 294 -12.02 -2.28 -3.66
CA LYS A 294 -11.60 -3.62 -3.21
C LYS A 294 -10.91 -3.61 -1.86
N ASP A 295 -10.01 -2.66 -1.63
CA ASP A 295 -9.28 -2.54 -0.36
C ASP A 295 -10.25 -2.20 0.79
N CYS A 296 -11.23 -1.33 0.54
CA CYS A 296 -12.29 -1.02 1.51
C CYS A 296 -13.14 -2.25 1.83
N ASP A 297 -13.54 -3.02 0.82
CA ASP A 297 -14.32 -4.25 1.02
C ASP A 297 -13.53 -5.31 1.81
N GLN A 298 -12.23 -5.46 1.51
CA GLN A 298 -11.36 -6.36 2.24
C GLN A 298 -11.22 -5.96 3.71
N ILE A 299 -10.99 -4.67 3.99
CA ILE A 299 -10.96 -4.15 5.36
C ILE A 299 -12.30 -4.40 6.06
N SER A 300 -13.41 -4.08 5.40
CA SER A 300 -14.76 -4.28 5.97
C SER A 300 -14.99 -5.74 6.37
N ASN A 301 -14.59 -6.69 5.52
CA ASN A 301 -14.70 -8.12 5.82
C ASN A 301 -13.82 -8.52 7.00
N LEU A 302 -12.55 -8.08 7.05
CA LEU A 302 -11.64 -8.38 8.17
C LEU A 302 -12.14 -7.79 9.49
N VAL A 303 -12.69 -6.57 9.47
CA VAL A 303 -13.31 -5.96 10.65
C VAL A 303 -14.51 -6.78 11.12
N ASN A 304 -15.38 -7.20 10.21
CA ASN A 304 -16.54 -8.03 10.54
C ASN A 304 -16.13 -9.40 11.11
N GLU A 305 -15.05 -10.01 10.60
CA GLU A 305 -14.49 -11.25 11.13
C GLU A 305 -13.89 -11.05 12.52
N ALA A 306 -13.14 -9.97 12.74
CA ALA A 306 -12.56 -9.63 14.04
C ALA A 306 -13.66 -9.39 15.10
N ILE A 307 -14.73 -8.68 14.74
CA ILE A 307 -15.88 -8.46 15.63
C ILE A 307 -16.57 -9.78 15.95
N LYS A 308 -16.81 -10.65 14.96
CA LYS A 308 -17.39 -11.98 15.19
C LYS A 308 -16.53 -12.83 16.11
N ALA A 309 -15.21 -12.81 15.93
CA ALA A 309 -14.28 -13.53 16.80
C ALA A 309 -14.31 -13.00 18.24
N ASP A 310 -14.35 -11.67 18.41
CA ASP A 310 -14.46 -11.03 19.72
C ASP A 310 -15.80 -11.33 20.41
N ASP A 311 -16.92 -11.33 19.68
CA ASP A 311 -18.24 -11.66 20.24
C ASP A 311 -18.34 -13.15 20.65
N LEU A 312 -17.74 -14.05 19.86
CA LEU A 312 -17.61 -15.46 20.22
C LEU A 312 -16.73 -15.63 21.48
N ALA A 313 -15.61 -14.91 21.55
CA ALA A 313 -14.71 -14.93 22.71
C ALA A 313 -15.40 -14.36 23.96
N LYS A 314 -16.12 -13.24 23.87
CA LYS A 314 -16.92 -12.68 24.97
C LYS A 314 -17.96 -13.67 25.48
N THR A 315 -18.68 -14.31 24.55
CA THR A 315 -19.71 -15.30 24.92
C THR A 315 -19.09 -16.52 25.58
N HIS A 316 -17.95 -17.00 25.07
CA HIS A 316 -17.21 -18.10 25.68
C HIS A 316 -16.71 -17.72 27.07
N ASN A 317 -16.06 -16.57 27.22
CA ASN A 317 -15.51 -16.07 28.47
C ASN A 317 -16.60 -15.81 29.51
N PHE A 318 -17.76 -15.31 29.09
CA PHE A 318 -18.91 -15.14 29.96
C PHE A 318 -19.41 -16.49 30.48
N LYS A 319 -19.61 -17.48 29.59
CA LYS A 319 -20.02 -18.83 29.99
C LYS A 319 -19.00 -19.50 30.91
N SER A 320 -17.71 -19.38 30.63
CA SER A 320 -16.63 -19.92 31.45
C SER A 320 -16.60 -19.25 32.83
N LYS A 321 -16.71 -17.93 32.91
CA LYS A 321 -16.80 -17.18 34.17
C LYS A 321 -18.03 -17.54 34.99
N THR A 322 -19.21 -17.69 34.37
CA THR A 322 -20.42 -18.09 35.09
C THR A 322 -20.29 -19.51 35.66
N LYS A 323 -19.77 -20.46 34.86
CA LYS A 323 -19.50 -21.84 35.34
C LYS A 323 -18.46 -21.84 36.46
N GLY A 324 -17.38 -21.08 36.30
CA GLY A 324 -16.35 -20.91 37.31
C GLY A 324 -16.90 -20.33 38.61
N LEU A 325 -17.73 -19.29 38.53
CA LEU A 325 -18.39 -18.69 39.70
C LEU A 325 -19.31 -19.68 40.43
N LEU A 326 -20.16 -20.41 39.69
CA LEU A 326 -21.06 -21.40 40.29
C LEU A 326 -20.30 -22.54 40.98
N LEU A 327 -19.24 -23.04 40.34
CA LEU A 327 -18.36 -24.08 40.92
C LEU A 327 -17.60 -23.56 42.15
N SER A 328 -17.19 -22.29 42.14
CA SER A 328 -16.54 -21.66 43.29
C SER A 328 -17.51 -21.53 44.47
N LEU A 329 -18.72 -21.04 44.22
CA LEU A 329 -19.78 -20.90 45.22
C LEU A 329 -20.12 -22.26 45.85
N PHE A 330 -20.28 -23.29 45.02
CA PHE A 330 -20.52 -24.66 45.50
C PHE A 330 -19.33 -25.21 46.30
N GLY A 331 -18.10 -24.99 45.80
CA GLY A 331 -16.86 -25.39 46.47
C GLY A 331 -16.72 -24.79 47.87
N PHE A 332 -17.12 -23.53 48.09
CA PHE A 332 -17.07 -22.91 49.41
C PHE A 332 -18.29 -23.21 50.30
N LEU A 333 -19.51 -23.16 49.76
CA LEU A 333 -20.73 -23.31 50.57
C LEU A 333 -20.95 -24.72 51.07
N LEU A 334 -20.64 -25.74 50.26
CA LEU A 334 -20.86 -27.14 50.63
C LEU A 334 -20.07 -27.57 51.89
N PRO A 335 -18.75 -27.35 52.00
CA PRO A 335 -18.01 -27.71 53.20
C PRO A 335 -18.41 -26.86 54.42
N ILE A 336 -18.71 -25.57 54.23
CA ILE A 336 -19.18 -24.70 55.33
C ILE A 336 -20.52 -25.21 55.87
N ALA A 337 -21.46 -25.55 55.00
CA ALA A 337 -22.76 -26.08 55.39
C ALA A 337 -22.63 -27.42 56.13
N LEU A 338 -21.74 -28.32 55.67
CA LEU A 338 -21.52 -29.61 56.33
C LEU A 338 -20.83 -29.47 57.68
N ILE A 339 -19.84 -28.58 57.81
CA ILE A 339 -19.21 -28.28 59.10
C ILE A 339 -20.23 -27.67 60.07
N PHE A 340 -21.07 -26.75 59.60
CA PHE A 340 -22.15 -26.17 60.40
C PHE A 340 -23.16 -27.23 60.85
N GLN A 341 -23.57 -28.13 59.96
CA GLN A 341 -24.46 -29.25 60.29
C GLN A 341 -23.83 -30.18 61.32
N LEU A 342 -22.54 -30.51 61.19
CA LEU A 342 -21.83 -31.35 62.16
C LEU A 342 -21.70 -30.67 63.53
N MET A 343 -21.39 -29.36 63.56
CA MET A 343 -21.33 -28.56 64.78
C MET A 343 -22.69 -28.54 65.51
N VAL A 344 -23.78 -28.40 64.75
CA VAL A 344 -25.14 -28.43 65.30
C VAL A 344 -25.51 -29.83 65.81
N ALA A 345 -25.14 -30.88 65.06
CA ALA A 345 -25.43 -32.26 65.44
C ALA A 345 -24.66 -32.74 66.69
N SER A 346 -23.43 -32.25 66.87
CA SER A 346 -22.55 -32.62 67.99
C SER A 346 -22.64 -31.68 69.20
N ALA A 347 -23.42 -30.59 69.11
CA ALA A 347 -23.56 -29.63 70.20
C ALA A 347 -24.43 -30.17 71.35
N PRO A 348 -23.99 -30.04 72.62
CA PRO A 348 -24.83 -30.37 73.77
C PRO A 348 -26.11 -29.51 73.80
N PRO A 349 -27.27 -30.06 74.21
CA PRO A 349 -28.54 -29.34 74.19
C PRO A 349 -28.51 -28.03 74.99
N GLU A 350 -27.78 -28.03 76.10
CA GLU A 350 -27.64 -26.91 77.04
C GLU A 350 -26.94 -25.68 76.42
N VAL A 351 -26.02 -25.90 75.48
CA VAL A 351 -25.25 -24.84 74.81
C VAL A 351 -26.07 -24.21 73.68
N MET A 352 -26.82 -25.03 72.94
CA MET A 352 -27.73 -24.57 71.89
C MET A 352 -28.84 -23.66 72.43
N ASP A 353 -29.43 -24.05 73.56
CA ASP A 353 -30.55 -23.35 74.17
C ASP A 353 -30.12 -21.97 74.75
N GLN A 354 -28.85 -21.82 75.15
CA GLN A 354 -28.28 -20.55 75.64
C GLN A 354 -27.91 -19.56 74.51
N PHE A 355 -27.46 -20.04 73.35
CA PHE A 355 -26.96 -19.17 72.27
C PHE A 355 -28.04 -18.70 71.29
N VAL A 356 -29.04 -19.53 71.00
CA VAL A 356 -30.06 -19.27 69.95
C VAL A 356 -31.44 -19.00 70.56
N GLY A 357 -31.67 -19.40 71.81
CA GLY A 357 -32.96 -19.32 72.49
C GLY A 357 -33.84 -20.55 72.24
N PHE A 358 -34.67 -20.91 73.22
CA PHE A 358 -35.40 -22.18 73.27
C PHE A 358 -36.31 -22.43 72.05
N GLU A 359 -37.08 -21.43 71.60
CA GLU A 359 -38.01 -21.58 70.46
C GLU A 359 -37.26 -21.80 69.13
N MET A 360 -36.11 -21.16 68.95
CA MET A 360 -35.34 -21.24 67.71
C MET A 360 -34.43 -22.48 67.68
N ALA A 361 -33.94 -22.93 68.85
CA ALA A 361 -33.21 -24.18 68.99
C ALA A 361 -34.11 -25.40 68.71
N ASP A 362 -35.36 -25.39 69.18
CA ASP A 362 -36.32 -26.47 68.93
C ASP A 362 -36.74 -26.54 67.44
N ALA A 363 -36.97 -25.37 66.83
CA ALA A 363 -37.20 -25.27 65.39
C ALA A 363 -36.01 -25.82 64.58
N LEU A 364 -34.77 -25.42 64.90
CA LEU A 364 -33.56 -25.91 64.22
C LEU A 364 -33.38 -27.42 64.38
N ARG A 365 -33.64 -27.98 65.57
CA ARG A 365 -33.62 -29.43 65.81
C ARG A 365 -34.65 -30.16 64.96
N SER A 366 -35.85 -29.63 64.83
CA SER A 366 -36.90 -30.24 63.99
C SER A 366 -36.52 -30.27 62.50
N TYR A 367 -35.91 -29.19 61.98
CA TYR A 367 -35.47 -29.11 60.59
C TYR A 367 -34.22 -29.95 60.30
N LEU A 368 -33.34 -30.13 61.29
CA LEU A 368 -32.08 -30.87 61.14
C LEU A 368 -32.19 -32.35 61.57
N ALA A 369 -33.30 -32.78 62.17
CA ALA A 369 -33.58 -34.17 62.56
C ALA A 369 -33.30 -35.23 61.48
N PRO A 370 -33.69 -35.06 60.20
CA PRO A 370 -33.35 -36.04 59.16
C PRO A 370 -31.85 -36.07 58.84
N VAL A 371 -31.14 -34.95 59.04
CA VAL A 371 -29.69 -34.83 58.80
C VAL A 371 -28.90 -35.43 59.97
N THR A 372 -29.33 -35.21 61.21
CA THR A 372 -28.72 -35.86 62.38
C THR A 372 -28.87 -37.38 62.31
N ALA A 373 -30.06 -37.87 61.91
CA ALA A 373 -30.27 -39.31 61.68
C ALA A 373 -29.37 -39.90 60.58
N PHE A 374 -29.06 -39.12 59.54
CA PHE A 374 -28.12 -39.52 58.49
C PHE A 374 -26.68 -39.63 59.02
N TRP A 375 -26.24 -38.68 59.85
CA TRP A 375 -24.91 -38.71 60.47
C TRP A 375 -24.78 -39.82 61.51
N GLU A 376 -25.84 -40.09 62.28
CA GLU A 376 -25.91 -41.23 63.20
C GLU A 376 -25.85 -42.58 62.45
N SER A 377 -26.48 -42.68 61.27
CA SER A 377 -26.45 -43.89 60.43
C SER A 377 -25.07 -44.20 59.84
N ILE A 378 -24.18 -43.22 59.71
CA ILE A 378 -22.83 -43.38 59.15
C ILE A 378 -21.85 -43.92 60.21
N GLY A 379 -22.14 -43.68 61.49
CA GLY A 379 -21.30 -44.04 62.64
C GLY A 379 -20.12 -43.08 62.82
N ASP A 380 -19.79 -42.77 64.08
CA ASP A 380 -18.82 -41.73 64.46
C ASP A 380 -17.42 -41.92 63.83
N ASP A 381 -16.99 -43.17 63.65
CA ASP A 381 -15.70 -43.51 63.05
C ASP A 381 -15.61 -43.13 61.55
N ASN A 382 -16.73 -43.10 60.83
CA ASN A 382 -16.77 -42.82 59.39
C ASN A 382 -17.10 -41.36 59.07
N GLN A 383 -17.57 -40.57 60.03
CA GLN A 383 -17.93 -39.15 59.81
C GLN A 383 -16.72 -38.32 59.36
N LEU A 384 -15.54 -38.58 59.93
CA LEU A 384 -14.29 -37.91 59.55
C LEU A 384 -13.86 -38.27 58.11
N ALA A 385 -14.07 -39.53 57.70
CA ALA A 385 -13.75 -39.98 56.34
C ALA A 385 -14.67 -39.33 55.30
N VAL A 386 -15.97 -39.21 55.58
CA VAL A 386 -16.94 -38.50 54.72
C VAL A 386 -16.60 -37.02 54.63
N LEU A 387 -16.28 -36.37 55.74
CA LEU A 387 -15.89 -34.95 55.75
C LEU A 387 -14.60 -34.71 54.95
N THR A 388 -13.60 -35.58 55.11
CA THR A 388 -12.34 -35.52 54.36
C THR A 388 -12.58 -35.71 52.85
N PHE A 389 -13.42 -36.69 52.47
CA PHE A 389 -13.79 -36.91 51.07
C PHE A 389 -14.48 -35.68 50.46
N VAL A 390 -15.41 -35.06 51.19
CA VAL A 390 -16.10 -33.86 50.73
C VAL A 390 -15.17 -32.64 50.64
N LEU A 391 -14.24 -32.48 51.57
CA LEU A 391 -13.23 -31.43 51.51
C LEU A 391 -12.29 -31.60 50.31
N VAL A 392 -11.89 -32.84 50.00
CA VAL A 392 -11.10 -33.14 48.80
C VAL A 392 -11.90 -32.85 47.53
N LEU A 393 -13.17 -33.24 47.48
CA LEU A 393 -14.06 -32.96 46.35
C LEU A 393 -14.27 -31.45 46.15
N SER A 394 -14.50 -30.71 47.23
CA SER A 394 -14.58 -29.25 47.25
C SER A 394 -13.26 -28.62 46.75
N GLY A 395 -12.11 -29.09 47.22
CA GLY A 395 -10.80 -28.65 46.75
C GLY A 395 -10.60 -28.88 45.25
N CYS A 396 -10.99 -30.04 44.73
CA CYS A 396 -10.98 -30.33 43.30
C CYS A 396 -11.92 -29.39 42.52
N CYS A 397 -13.13 -29.15 43.01
CA CYS A 397 -14.06 -28.19 42.39
C CYS A 397 -13.50 -26.76 42.35
N LEU A 398 -12.81 -26.32 43.40
CA LEU A 398 -12.16 -25.00 43.46
C LEU A 398 -10.96 -24.91 42.50
N LEU A 399 -10.17 -25.97 42.37
CA LEU A 399 -9.09 -26.03 41.39
C LEU A 399 -9.63 -25.95 39.96
N VAL A 400 -10.66 -26.73 39.63
CA VAL A 400 -11.32 -26.70 38.31
C VAL A 400 -11.95 -25.32 38.04
N SER A 401 -12.60 -24.72 39.04
CA SER A 401 -13.14 -23.36 38.95
C SER A 401 -12.04 -22.33 38.64
N ARG A 402 -10.87 -22.45 39.27
CA ARG A 402 -9.74 -21.55 39.04
C ARG A 402 -9.18 -21.69 37.63
N PHE A 403 -9.07 -22.92 37.11
CA PHE A 403 -8.66 -23.16 35.72
C PHE A 403 -9.67 -22.58 34.72
N LEU A 404 -10.98 -22.73 34.96
CA LEU A 404 -12.04 -22.20 34.10
C LEU A 404 -12.20 -20.66 34.15
N ASN A 405 -11.65 -20.00 35.16
CA ASN A 405 -11.65 -18.53 35.26
C ASN A 405 -10.40 -17.88 34.64
N VAL A 406 -9.33 -18.65 34.44
CA VAL A 406 -8.06 -18.17 33.85
C VAL A 406 -8.00 -18.38 32.34
N CYS A 407 -8.68 -19.41 31.82
CA CYS A 407 -8.94 -19.61 30.39
C CYS A 407 -10.24 -18.92 29.97
#